data_AF-A0A534WG28-F1
#
_entry.id   AF-A0A534WG28-F1
#
_cell.length_a   1.000
_cell.length_b   1.000
_cell.length_c   1.000
_cell.angle_alpha   90.00
_cell.angle_beta   90.00
_cell.angle_gamma   90.00
#
_symmetry.space_group_name_H-M   'P 1'
#
loop_
_entity.id
_entity.type
_entity.pdbx_description
1 polymer ?
#
loop_
_entity_poly.entity_id
_entity_poly.type
_entity_poly.pdbx_seq_one_letter_code
_entity_poly.pdbx_strand_id
1 'polypeptide(L)'
;MREKDKTARDPGWLLLIHQIPPKPNYFRVKIWRRLQRLGAVGIKNSVYALPSSEQAQEDLNWVLREIVEGGGDASLVEARLIEGLNDEQVKEMFRAARDAEYMAVANDARELAKRLPRRGEVADEKRGEMEAALARLQKKVNEVALIDFFHARSREAVDGLLKELEEKIAARTPQPETAPARAVEKPDGATWVTRTGIHVDRMASAWLIR
;
A
#
# COMPACT_ATOMS: atom_id res chain seq x y z
N MET A 1 39.37 -3.61 -24.26
CA MET A 1 39.28 -4.32 -22.96
C MET A 1 39.90 -3.45 -21.87
N ARG A 2 39.09 -2.64 -21.19
CA ARG A 2 39.41 -2.11 -19.85
C ARG A 2 38.16 -2.28 -19.02
N GLU A 3 37.99 -3.50 -18.56
CA GLU A 3 37.00 -3.90 -17.57
C GLU A 3 37.80 -4.30 -16.34
N LYS A 4 37.30 -3.88 -15.16
CA LYS A 4 37.82 -4.04 -13.79
C LYS A 4 38.33 -2.75 -13.16
N ASP A 5 37.39 -1.98 -12.64
CA ASP A 5 37.35 -1.67 -11.20
C ASP A 5 35.94 -1.15 -10.83
N LYS A 6 34.96 -2.06 -10.82
CA LYS A 6 33.75 -1.89 -9.98
C LYS A 6 34.12 -2.43 -8.60
N THR A 7 35.03 -1.73 -7.91
CA THR A 7 35.14 -1.87 -6.46
C THR A 7 33.77 -1.53 -5.91
N ALA A 8 33.24 -2.38 -5.02
CA ALA A 8 32.02 -2.12 -4.29
C ALA A 8 32.17 -0.76 -3.60
N ARG A 9 31.66 0.30 -4.24
CA ARG A 9 31.58 1.61 -3.62
C ARG A 9 30.68 1.42 -2.41
N ASP A 10 31.19 1.75 -1.23
CA ASP A 10 30.32 2.06 -0.08
C ASP A 10 29.15 2.89 -0.60
N PRO A 11 27.89 2.58 -0.21
CA PRO A 11 26.71 3.21 -0.77
C PRO A 11 26.77 4.72 -0.49
N GLY A 12 27.29 5.47 -1.46
CA GLY A 12 27.41 6.91 -1.38
C GLY A 12 26.04 7.58 -1.43
N TRP A 13 26.03 8.89 -1.29
CA TRP A 13 24.82 9.69 -1.40
C TRP A 13 24.81 10.43 -2.73
N LEU A 14 23.65 10.53 -3.36
CA LEU A 14 23.38 11.50 -4.42
C LEU A 14 22.68 12.71 -3.80
N LEU A 15 23.30 13.88 -3.95
CA LEU A 15 22.78 15.13 -3.46
C LEU A 15 22.32 16.00 -4.63
N LEU A 16 21.04 16.36 -4.63
CA LEU A 16 20.51 17.40 -5.49
C LEU A 16 20.50 18.72 -4.73
N ILE A 17 21.30 19.67 -5.18
CA ILE A 17 21.36 21.04 -4.66
C ILE A 17 20.65 21.93 -5.66
N HIS A 18 19.64 22.68 -5.23
CA HIS A 18 18.87 23.52 -6.16
C HIS A 18 18.61 24.94 -5.65
N GLN A 19 18.45 25.86 -6.60
CA GLN A 19 17.94 27.20 -6.40
C GLN A 19 16.77 27.42 -7.36
N ILE A 20 15.56 27.35 -6.80
CA ILE A 20 14.33 27.54 -7.58
C ILE A 20 13.87 28.98 -7.37
N PRO A 21 13.51 29.72 -8.44
CA PRO A 21 13.00 31.07 -8.32
C PRO A 21 11.79 31.15 -7.37
N PRO A 22 11.64 32.24 -6.60
CA PRO A 22 10.55 32.36 -5.62
C PRO A 22 9.17 32.44 -6.29
N LYS A 23 9.13 32.87 -7.56
CA LYS A 23 7.93 32.90 -8.40
C LYS A 23 8.21 32.17 -9.71
N PRO A 24 7.25 31.40 -10.24
CA PRO A 24 5.91 31.16 -9.67
C PRO A 24 5.88 30.05 -8.59
N ASN A 25 5.04 30.20 -7.57
CA ASN A 25 4.96 29.26 -6.42
C ASN A 25 4.66 27.81 -6.82
N TYR A 26 3.90 27.59 -7.91
CA TYR A 26 3.54 26.25 -8.36
C TYR A 26 4.76 25.41 -8.73
N PHE A 27 5.83 26.05 -9.23
CA PHE A 27 6.99 25.35 -9.72
C PHE A 27 7.78 24.68 -8.59
N ARG A 28 8.01 25.42 -7.50
CA ARG A 28 8.63 24.87 -6.27
C ARG A 28 7.83 23.70 -5.71
N VAL A 29 6.50 23.81 -5.68
CA VAL A 29 5.61 22.73 -5.20
C VAL A 29 5.67 21.52 -6.13
N LYS A 30 5.75 21.72 -7.44
CA LYS A 30 5.88 20.66 -8.44
C LYS A 30 7.17 19.85 -8.21
N ILE A 31 8.31 20.54 -8.11
CA ILE A 31 9.62 19.91 -7.88
C ILE A 31 9.65 19.20 -6.52
N TRP A 32 9.16 19.85 -5.47
CA TRP A 32 9.09 19.24 -4.14
C TRP A 32 8.26 17.94 -4.15
N ARG A 33 7.07 17.94 -4.77
CA ARG A 33 6.26 16.72 -4.90
C ARG A 33 6.97 15.63 -5.70
N ARG A 34 7.72 16.00 -6.74
CA ARG A 34 8.50 15.03 -7.52
C ARG A 34 9.61 14.41 -6.68
N LEU A 35 10.33 15.20 -5.90
CA LEU A 35 11.35 14.72 -4.97
C LEU A 35 10.78 13.79 -3.91
N GLN A 36 9.61 14.11 -3.34
CA GLN A 36 8.93 13.22 -2.39
C GLN A 36 8.55 11.88 -3.02
N ARG A 37 8.09 11.85 -4.28
CA ARG A 37 7.78 10.60 -4.99
C ARG A 37 9.01 9.73 -5.27
N LEU A 38 10.20 10.33 -5.35
CA LEU A 38 11.45 9.59 -5.48
C LEU A 38 11.97 9.09 -4.12
N GLY A 39 11.30 9.43 -3.01
CA GLY A 39 11.78 9.14 -1.66
C GLY A 39 12.89 10.08 -1.18
N ALA A 40 13.16 11.18 -1.89
CA ALA A 40 14.26 12.07 -1.55
C ALA A 40 13.99 12.84 -0.26
N VAL A 41 14.99 12.88 0.62
CA VAL A 41 14.90 13.54 1.92
C VAL A 41 15.70 14.83 1.92
N GLY A 42 15.08 15.91 2.38
CA GLY A 42 15.74 17.21 2.53
C GLY A 42 16.69 17.21 3.72
N ILE A 43 18.00 17.27 3.46
CA ILE A 43 19.03 17.46 4.49
C ILE A 43 19.06 18.93 4.93
N LYS A 44 18.83 19.86 3.99
CA LYS A 44 18.68 21.31 4.20
C LYS A 44 17.64 21.86 3.21
N ASN A 45 17.24 23.12 3.36
CA ASN A 45 16.15 23.77 2.58
C ASN A 45 16.23 23.63 1.05
N SER A 46 17.41 23.38 0.50
CA SER A 46 17.67 23.26 -0.94
C SER A 46 18.50 22.03 -1.31
N VAL A 47 18.74 21.12 -0.35
CA VAL A 47 19.63 19.98 -0.52
C VAL A 47 18.85 18.72 -0.20
N TYR A 48 18.64 17.90 -1.23
CA TYR A 48 17.93 16.63 -1.13
C TYR A 48 18.88 15.48 -1.36
N ALA A 49 18.73 14.43 -0.58
CA ALA A 49 19.55 13.22 -0.67
C ALA A 49 18.74 12.03 -1.16
N LEU A 50 19.42 11.15 -1.90
CA LEU A 50 19.03 9.77 -2.21
C LEU A 50 20.23 8.84 -2.02
N PRO A 51 20.02 7.56 -1.67
CA PRO A 51 21.06 6.55 -1.76
C PRO A 51 21.57 6.43 -3.20
N SER A 52 22.89 6.32 -3.38
CA SER A 52 23.49 6.24 -4.72
C SER A 52 23.08 4.96 -5.43
N SER A 53 22.43 5.12 -6.58
CA SER A 53 22.08 4.05 -7.52
C SER A 53 21.95 4.66 -8.92
N GLU A 54 22.11 3.82 -9.95
CA GLU A 54 21.95 4.25 -11.35
C GLU A 54 20.55 4.84 -11.57
N GLN A 55 19.50 4.19 -11.04
CA GLN A 55 18.12 4.66 -11.10
C GLN A 55 17.94 6.04 -10.43
N ALA A 56 18.44 6.22 -9.21
CA ALA A 56 18.34 7.50 -8.51
C ALA A 56 19.10 8.62 -9.25
N GLN A 57 20.23 8.30 -9.87
CA GLN A 57 20.99 9.27 -10.67
C GLN A 57 20.21 9.70 -11.91
N GLU A 58 19.57 8.79 -12.63
CA GLU A 58 18.72 9.11 -13.77
C GLU A 58 17.52 9.95 -13.36
N ASP A 59 16.82 9.54 -12.30
CA ASP A 59 15.65 10.25 -11.79
C ASP A 59 15.97 11.69 -11.35
N LEU A 60 17.07 11.88 -10.61
CA LEU A 60 17.51 13.21 -10.20
C LEU A 60 18.01 14.04 -11.38
N ASN A 61 18.61 13.44 -12.41
CA ASN A 61 18.98 14.15 -13.64
C ASN A 61 17.75 14.69 -14.36
N TRP A 62 16.64 13.94 -14.40
CA TRP A 62 15.38 14.46 -14.94
C TRP A 62 14.83 15.63 -14.13
N VAL A 63 14.91 15.55 -12.79
CA VAL A 63 14.50 16.66 -11.92
C VAL A 63 15.39 17.88 -12.13
N LEU A 64 16.70 17.70 -12.24
CA LEU A 64 17.67 18.76 -12.49
C LEU A 64 17.35 19.50 -13.79
N ARG A 65 17.13 18.77 -14.89
CA ARG A 65 16.75 19.37 -16.18
C ARG A 65 15.46 20.16 -16.06
N GLU A 66 14.46 19.62 -15.38
CA GLU A 66 13.19 20.31 -15.16
C GLU A 66 13.38 21.61 -14.36
N ILE A 67 14.26 21.61 -13.34
CA ILE A 67 14.61 22.82 -12.57
C ILE A 67 15.23 23.89 -13.48
N VAL A 68 16.21 23.51 -14.31
CA VAL A 68 16.92 24.41 -15.23
C VAL A 68 15.97 24.96 -16.29
N GLU A 69 15.12 24.13 -16.89
CA GLU A 69 14.09 24.55 -17.85
C GLU A 69 13.08 25.54 -17.25
N GLY A 70 12.78 25.40 -15.96
CA GLY A 70 11.93 26.34 -15.23
C GLY A 70 12.64 27.62 -14.76
N GLY A 71 13.86 27.87 -15.22
CA GLY A 71 14.65 29.08 -14.91
C GLY A 71 15.32 29.07 -13.54
N GLY A 72 15.47 27.89 -12.92
CA GLY A 72 16.28 27.71 -11.72
C GLY A 72 17.70 27.23 -12.04
N ASP A 73 18.45 26.98 -10.98
CA ASP A 73 19.77 26.35 -11.03
C ASP A 73 19.76 25.07 -10.18
N ALA A 74 20.46 24.04 -10.63
CA ALA A 74 20.57 22.80 -9.91
C ALA A 74 21.86 22.06 -10.24
N SER A 75 22.44 21.43 -9.22
CA SER A 75 23.64 20.60 -9.32
C SER A 75 23.38 19.24 -8.68
N LEU A 76 23.83 18.18 -9.35
CA LEU A 76 23.78 16.80 -8.85
C LEU A 76 25.19 16.37 -8.50
N VAL A 77 25.40 15.92 -7.26
CA VAL A 77 26.72 15.57 -6.72
C VAL A 77 26.66 14.19 -6.07
N GLU A 78 27.63 13.33 -6.37
CA GLU A 78 27.89 12.13 -5.58
C GLU A 78 28.79 12.53 -4.39
N ALA A 79 28.32 12.25 -3.18
CA ALA A 79 28.93 12.74 -1.96
C ALA A 79 29.12 11.62 -0.93
N ARG A 80 30.15 11.81 -0.09
CA ARG A 80 30.34 11.09 1.17
C ARG A 80 30.17 12.08 2.31
N LEU A 81 29.48 11.68 3.36
CA LEU A 81 29.34 12.47 4.56
C LEU A 81 30.62 12.33 5.40
N ILE A 82 31.17 13.46 5.86
CA ILE A 82 32.46 13.49 6.58
C ILE A 82 32.25 14.03 8.00
N GLU A 83 31.63 15.20 8.13
CA GLU A 83 31.40 15.86 9.42
C GLU A 83 30.09 16.64 9.42
N GLY A 84 29.50 16.86 10.61
CA GLY A 84 28.26 17.59 10.82
C GLY A 84 26.97 16.80 10.56
N LEU A 85 27.03 15.84 9.65
CA LEU A 85 26.00 14.83 9.42
C LEU A 85 26.68 13.51 9.10
N ASN A 86 26.21 12.41 9.69
CA ASN A 86 26.72 11.07 9.37
C ASN A 86 25.65 10.23 8.66
N ASP A 87 26.07 9.09 8.10
CA ASP A 87 25.21 8.22 7.31
C ASP A 87 24.01 7.71 8.12
N GLU A 88 24.18 7.35 9.39
CA GLU A 88 23.09 6.88 10.24
C GLU A 88 22.06 7.98 10.54
N GLN A 89 22.51 9.22 10.73
CA GLN A 89 21.60 10.35 10.88
C GLN A 89 20.76 10.56 9.62
N VAL A 90 21.36 10.46 8.43
CA VAL A 90 20.60 10.56 7.18
C VAL A 90 19.63 9.39 7.04
N LYS A 91 20.07 8.16 7.26
CA LYS A 91 19.19 6.98 7.25
C LYS A 91 18.02 7.14 8.23
N GLU A 92 18.24 7.70 9.41
CA GLU A 92 17.16 7.98 10.36
C GLU A 92 16.20 9.06 9.84
N MET A 93 16.68 10.08 9.11
CA MET A 93 15.79 11.03 8.45
C MET A 93 14.91 10.35 7.38
N PHE A 94 15.45 9.39 6.62
CA PHE A 94 14.66 8.56 5.70
C PHE A 94 13.62 7.73 6.45
N ARG A 95 14.04 6.99 7.49
CA ARG A 95 13.12 6.19 8.32
C ARG A 95 12.02 7.05 8.91
N ALA A 96 12.34 8.20 9.47
CA ALA A 96 11.37 9.13 10.04
C ALA A 96 10.37 9.66 8.99
N ALA A 97 10.85 10.00 7.79
CA ALA A 97 9.98 10.43 6.70
C ALA A 97 9.01 9.32 6.27
N ARG A 98 9.51 8.09 6.10
CA ARG A 98 8.68 6.93 5.75
C ARG A 98 7.74 6.53 6.89
N ASP A 99 8.20 6.58 8.15
CA ASP A 99 7.41 6.33 9.35
C ASP A 99 6.19 7.28 9.39
N ALA A 100 6.36 8.56 9.07
CA ALA A 100 5.25 9.51 9.00
C ALA A 100 4.20 9.15 7.94
N GLU A 101 4.64 8.69 6.76
CA GLU A 101 3.74 8.26 5.68
C GLU A 101 3.00 6.96 6.04
N TYR A 102 3.70 5.98 6.61
CA TYR A 102 3.08 4.76 7.13
C TYR A 102 2.07 5.07 8.24
N MET A 103 2.39 5.97 9.16
CA MET A 103 1.47 6.38 10.23
C MET A 103 0.22 7.10 9.69
N ALA A 104 0.33 7.85 8.60
CA ALA A 104 -0.83 8.40 7.91
C ALA A 104 -1.74 7.29 7.37
N VAL A 105 -1.18 6.24 6.76
CA VAL A 105 -1.95 5.07 6.32
C VAL A 105 -2.56 4.33 7.51
N ALA A 106 -1.82 4.17 8.62
CA ALA A 106 -2.32 3.58 9.84
C ALA A 106 -3.56 4.32 10.38
N ASN A 107 -3.53 5.65 10.34
CA ASN A 107 -4.63 6.49 10.77
C ASN A 107 -5.85 6.32 9.86
N ASP A 108 -5.66 6.37 8.54
CA ASP A 108 -6.73 6.10 7.56
C ASP A 108 -7.37 4.71 7.79
N ALA A 109 -6.53 3.70 8.05
CA ALA A 109 -6.99 2.34 8.30
C ALA A 109 -7.75 2.19 9.63
N ARG A 110 -7.32 2.89 10.69
CA ARG A 110 -8.08 2.96 11.96
C ARG A 110 -9.43 3.65 11.77
N GLU A 111 -9.48 4.72 10.98
CA GLU A 111 -10.75 5.38 10.64
C GLU A 111 -11.68 4.47 9.84
N LEU A 112 -11.12 3.66 8.92
CA LEU A 112 -11.89 2.65 8.20
C LEU A 112 -12.42 1.56 9.16
N ALA A 113 -11.58 1.07 10.07
CA ALA A 113 -11.97 0.08 11.07
C ALA A 113 -13.10 0.57 12.01
N LYS A 114 -13.15 1.87 12.34
CA LYS A 114 -14.25 2.46 13.15
C LYS A 114 -15.61 2.39 12.46
N ARG A 115 -15.63 2.33 11.12
CA ARG A 115 -16.87 2.22 10.34
C ARG A 115 -17.42 0.81 10.27
N LEU A 116 -16.62 -0.21 10.62
CA LEU A 116 -17.11 -1.58 10.72
C LEU A 116 -18.06 -1.72 11.92
N PRO A 117 -19.24 -2.34 11.73
CA PRO A 117 -20.11 -2.66 12.84
C PRO A 117 -19.41 -3.67 13.77
N ARG A 118 -19.45 -3.41 15.08
CA ARG A 118 -18.89 -4.32 16.09
C ARG A 118 -19.65 -5.66 16.20
N ARG A 119 -20.92 -5.67 15.78
CA ARG A 119 -21.83 -6.83 15.73
C ARG A 119 -22.85 -6.60 14.62
N GLY A 120 -23.22 -7.67 13.92
CA GLY A 120 -24.26 -7.66 12.87
C GLY A 120 -23.71 -7.82 11.46
N GLU A 121 -24.59 -8.21 10.54
CA GLU A 121 -24.24 -8.37 9.11
C GLU A 121 -24.00 -7.01 8.45
N VAL A 122 -22.88 -6.90 7.74
CA VAL A 122 -22.60 -5.78 6.84
C VAL A 122 -23.32 -6.09 5.52
N ALA A 123 -24.21 -5.19 5.09
CA ALA A 123 -24.83 -5.27 3.76
C ALA A 123 -23.75 -5.37 2.67
N ASP A 124 -23.97 -6.20 1.66
CA ASP A 124 -22.95 -6.52 0.65
C ASP A 124 -22.42 -5.27 -0.08
N GLU A 125 -23.27 -4.27 -0.34
CA GLU A 125 -22.85 -2.98 -0.92
C GLU A 125 -21.82 -2.26 -0.04
N LYS A 126 -22.08 -2.16 1.27
CA LYS A 126 -21.14 -1.54 2.22
C LYS A 126 -19.86 -2.35 2.34
N ARG A 127 -19.93 -3.68 2.24
CA ARG A 127 -18.75 -4.54 2.24
C ARG A 127 -17.86 -4.25 1.05
N GLY A 128 -18.43 -4.18 -0.16
CA GLY A 128 -17.68 -3.82 -1.37
C GLY A 128 -17.02 -2.45 -1.29
N GLU A 129 -17.69 -1.46 -0.69
CA GLU A 129 -17.08 -0.15 -0.43
C GLU A 129 -15.89 -0.23 0.53
N MET A 130 -15.99 -1.04 1.58
CA MET A 130 -14.90 -1.25 2.55
C MET A 130 -13.72 -2.00 1.93
N GLU A 131 -13.98 -3.04 1.13
CA GLU A 131 -12.95 -3.78 0.37
C GLU A 131 -12.21 -2.86 -0.60
N ALA A 132 -12.94 -2.02 -1.34
CA ALA A 132 -12.33 -1.03 -2.23
C ALA A 132 -11.50 0.00 -1.47
N ALA A 133 -11.94 0.43 -0.27
CA ALA A 133 -11.17 1.32 0.59
C ALA A 133 -9.90 0.65 1.11
N LEU A 134 -9.98 -0.60 1.55
CA LEU A 134 -8.83 -1.39 1.99
C LEU A 134 -7.81 -1.58 0.86
N ALA A 135 -8.26 -1.92 -0.36
CA ALA A 135 -7.40 -2.06 -1.52
C ALA A 135 -6.64 -0.76 -1.86
N ARG A 136 -7.28 0.41 -1.66
CA ARG A 136 -6.61 1.71 -1.80
C ARG A 136 -5.54 1.93 -0.74
N LEU A 137 -5.76 1.52 0.51
CA LEU A 137 -4.76 1.61 1.58
C LEU A 137 -3.58 0.68 1.31
N GLN A 138 -3.84 -0.56 0.88
CA GLN A 138 -2.78 -1.49 0.50
C GLN A 138 -1.93 -0.94 -0.66
N LYS A 139 -2.58 -0.31 -1.65
CA LYS A 139 -1.87 0.37 -2.73
C LYS A 139 -0.98 1.49 -2.20
N LYS A 140 -1.46 2.34 -1.29
CA LYS A 140 -0.65 3.40 -0.65
C LYS A 140 0.56 2.81 0.08
N VAL A 141 0.39 1.73 0.85
CA VAL A 141 1.52 1.05 1.54
C VAL A 141 2.57 0.58 0.53
N ASN A 142 2.14 -0.02 -0.58
CA ASN A 142 3.04 -0.48 -1.63
C ASN A 142 3.79 0.68 -2.28
N GLU A 143 3.11 1.81 -2.53
CA GLU A 143 3.75 3.02 -3.06
C GLU A 143 4.83 3.57 -2.10
N VAL A 144 4.55 3.60 -0.79
CA VAL A 144 5.55 4.02 0.22
C VAL A 144 6.71 3.02 0.27
N ALA A 145 6.42 1.71 0.17
CA ALA A 145 7.43 0.65 0.22
C ALA A 145 8.43 0.71 -0.96
N LEU A 146 8.02 1.23 -2.13
CA LEU A 146 8.93 1.41 -3.28
C LEU A 146 10.05 2.41 -3.01
N ILE A 147 9.83 3.33 -2.07
CA ILE A 147 10.77 4.39 -1.71
C ILE A 147 11.26 4.28 -0.26
N ASP A 148 11.00 3.15 0.40
CA ASP A 148 11.48 2.83 1.73
C ASP A 148 12.86 2.13 1.66
N PHE A 149 13.90 2.93 1.42
CA PHE A 149 15.26 2.44 1.23
C PHE A 149 15.91 1.83 2.48
N PHE A 150 15.45 2.20 3.68
CA PHE A 150 16.11 1.86 4.95
C PHE A 150 15.19 1.18 5.97
N HIS A 151 14.04 0.70 5.50
CA HIS A 151 13.07 -0.08 6.26
C HIS A 151 12.55 0.64 7.50
N ALA A 152 11.53 1.46 7.29
CA ALA A 152 10.87 2.19 8.36
C ALA A 152 10.26 1.24 9.41
N ARG A 153 10.30 1.64 10.68
CA ARG A 153 9.84 0.81 11.82
C ARG A 153 8.34 0.57 11.80
N SER A 154 7.58 1.54 11.29
CA SER A 154 6.12 1.54 11.35
C SER A 154 5.48 0.57 10.36
N ARG A 155 6.24 0.07 9.38
CA ARG A 155 5.72 -0.80 8.30
C ARG A 155 5.03 -2.05 8.83
N GLU A 156 5.69 -2.80 9.70
CA GLU A 156 5.16 -4.05 10.25
C GLU A 156 3.84 -3.84 11.01
N ALA A 157 3.77 -2.76 11.80
CA ALA A 157 2.56 -2.40 12.52
C ALA A 157 1.40 -2.02 11.57
N VAL A 158 1.68 -1.37 10.45
CA VAL A 158 0.68 -1.05 9.42
C VAL A 158 0.21 -2.31 8.70
N ASP A 159 1.13 -3.18 8.30
CA ASP A 159 0.81 -4.44 7.62
C ASP A 159 -0.09 -5.33 8.50
N GLY A 160 0.23 -5.45 9.80
CA GLY A 160 -0.61 -6.16 10.76
C GLY A 160 -2.01 -5.57 10.91
N LEU A 161 -2.13 -4.23 10.93
CA LEU A 161 -3.41 -3.54 11.05
C LEU A 161 -4.27 -3.71 9.79
N LEU A 162 -3.66 -3.65 8.59
CA LEU A 162 -4.37 -3.89 7.33
C LEU A 162 -4.86 -5.33 7.23
N LYS A 163 -4.04 -6.30 7.66
CA LYS A 163 -4.44 -7.72 7.71
C LYS A 163 -5.60 -7.96 8.67
N GLU A 164 -5.56 -7.38 9.88
CA GLU A 164 -6.69 -7.49 10.82
C GLU A 164 -7.97 -6.89 10.24
N LEU A 165 -7.85 -5.79 9.49
CA LEU A 165 -8.99 -5.16 8.82
C LEU A 165 -9.52 -6.03 7.68
N GLU A 166 -8.64 -6.64 6.89
CA GLU A 166 -8.99 -7.61 5.86
C GLU A 166 -9.78 -8.79 6.44
N GLU A 167 -9.28 -9.40 7.52
CA GLU A 167 -9.93 -10.52 8.19
C GLU A 167 -11.32 -10.14 8.72
N LYS A 168 -11.48 -8.94 9.29
CA LYS A 168 -12.78 -8.43 9.77
C LYS A 168 -13.76 -8.14 8.63
N ILE A 169 -13.26 -7.66 7.49
CA ILE A 169 -14.09 -7.42 6.29
C ILE A 169 -14.46 -8.76 5.64
N ALA A 170 -13.58 -9.75 5.65
CA ALA A 170 -13.84 -11.08 5.09
C ALA A 170 -14.74 -11.94 5.99
N ALA A 171 -14.70 -11.72 7.31
CA ALA A 171 -15.55 -12.43 8.27
C ALA A 171 -17.03 -12.28 7.91
N ARG A 172 -17.63 -13.39 7.48
CA ARG A 172 -19.09 -13.53 7.40
C ARG A 172 -19.58 -13.85 8.80
N THR A 173 -20.64 -13.19 9.24
CA THR A 173 -21.47 -13.78 10.29
C THR A 173 -21.92 -15.13 9.73
N PRO A 174 -21.63 -16.27 10.40
CA PRO A 174 -22.27 -17.51 10.00
C PRO A 174 -23.78 -17.27 10.15
N GLN A 175 -24.46 -17.15 9.01
CA GLN A 175 -25.90 -17.30 8.97
C GLN A 175 -26.19 -18.62 9.68
N PRO A 176 -27.07 -18.67 10.70
CA PRO A 176 -27.36 -19.94 11.35
C PRO A 176 -27.74 -20.93 10.25
N GLU A 177 -26.89 -21.93 10.07
CA GLU A 177 -27.12 -23.00 9.10
C GLU A 177 -28.53 -23.51 9.35
N THR A 178 -29.37 -23.40 8.32
CA THR A 178 -30.67 -24.06 8.16
C THR A 178 -31.44 -24.31 9.45
N ALA A 179 -32.55 -23.57 9.63
CA ALA A 179 -33.60 -23.96 10.59
C ALA A 179 -33.74 -25.48 10.60
N PRO A 180 -33.72 -26.14 11.78
CA PRO A 180 -33.71 -27.60 11.86
C PRO A 180 -34.82 -28.10 10.95
N ALA A 181 -34.48 -29.03 10.04
CA ALA A 181 -35.44 -29.62 9.13
C ALA A 181 -36.68 -29.96 9.95
N ARG A 182 -37.80 -29.26 9.69
CA ARG A 182 -39.06 -29.53 10.38
C ARG A 182 -39.29 -31.02 10.21
N ALA A 183 -39.41 -31.74 11.33
CA ALA A 183 -39.83 -33.13 11.30
C ALA A 183 -41.19 -33.14 10.62
N VAL A 184 -41.22 -33.48 9.34
CA VAL A 184 -42.46 -33.71 8.61
C VAL A 184 -43.00 -34.99 9.22
N GLU A 185 -44.20 -34.93 9.80
CA GLU A 185 -44.89 -36.13 10.27
C GLU A 185 -44.94 -37.14 9.12
N LYS A 186 -44.59 -38.41 9.42
CA LYS A 186 -44.63 -39.46 8.41
C LYS A 186 -46.06 -39.52 7.86
N PRO A 187 -46.26 -39.45 6.53
CA PRO A 187 -47.59 -39.54 5.97
C PRO A 187 -48.18 -40.92 6.24
N ASP A 188 -49.27 -40.97 7.01
CA ASP A 188 -50.01 -42.20 7.27
C ASP A 188 -50.80 -42.63 6.02
N GLY A 189 -50.66 -43.90 5.63
CA GLY A 189 -51.36 -44.47 4.46
C GLY A 189 -50.70 -44.19 3.10
N ALA A 190 -49.50 -43.61 3.05
CA ALA A 190 -48.81 -43.36 1.80
C ALA A 190 -48.11 -44.63 1.25
N THR A 191 -48.26 -44.88 -0.05
CA THR A 191 -47.53 -45.95 -0.76
C THR A 191 -46.29 -45.36 -1.43
N TRP A 192 -45.11 -45.91 -1.10
CA TRP A 192 -43.87 -45.51 -1.75
C TRP A 192 -43.83 -45.98 -3.20
N VAL A 193 -43.68 -45.06 -4.14
CA VAL A 193 -43.53 -45.37 -5.57
C VAL A 193 -42.17 -44.86 -6.04
N THR A 194 -41.25 -45.79 -6.31
CA THR A 194 -40.00 -45.49 -7.02
C THR A 194 -40.25 -45.56 -8.53
N ARG A 195 -40.07 -44.43 -9.23
CA ARG A 195 -40.11 -44.42 -10.69
C ARG A 195 -38.89 -45.15 -11.26
N THR A 196 -39.11 -46.13 -12.13
CA THR A 196 -38.06 -46.75 -12.94
C THR A 196 -37.85 -45.94 -14.22
N GLY A 197 -36.59 -45.70 -14.61
CA GLY A 197 -36.22 -44.96 -15.84
C GLY A 197 -35.80 -43.50 -15.63
N ILE A 198 -35.27 -43.14 -14.46
CA ILE A 198 -34.74 -41.79 -14.19
C ILE A 198 -33.35 -41.67 -14.84
N HIS A 199 -33.24 -40.80 -15.85
CA HIS A 199 -31.94 -40.40 -16.41
C HIS A 199 -31.25 -39.39 -15.50
N VAL A 200 -29.92 -39.51 -15.39
CA VAL A 200 -29.05 -38.96 -14.33
C VAL A 200 -29.14 -37.44 -14.11
N ASP A 201 -29.69 -36.68 -15.06
CA ASP A 201 -29.70 -35.21 -15.03
C ASP A 201 -30.85 -34.57 -14.22
N ARG A 202 -31.68 -35.35 -13.51
CA ARG A 202 -32.83 -34.83 -12.72
C ARG A 202 -33.00 -35.44 -11.33
N MET A 203 -31.92 -35.77 -10.62
CA MET A 203 -31.99 -36.45 -9.31
C MET A 203 -32.36 -35.57 -8.10
N ALA A 204 -32.67 -34.29 -8.25
CA ALA A 204 -32.99 -33.40 -7.12
C ALA A 204 -34.42 -32.84 -7.20
N SER A 205 -35.44 -33.68 -7.04
CA SER A 205 -36.76 -33.21 -6.62
C SER A 205 -37.58 -34.33 -5.97
N ALA A 206 -37.88 -34.20 -4.67
CA ALA A 206 -38.93 -34.96 -4.02
C ALA A 206 -40.20 -34.08 -4.03
N TRP A 207 -41.27 -34.57 -4.67
CA TRP A 207 -42.57 -33.90 -4.66
C TRP A 207 -43.55 -34.74 -3.84
N LEU A 208 -44.18 -34.11 -2.85
CA LEU A 208 -45.34 -34.67 -2.18
C LEU A 208 -46.55 -34.43 -3.08
N ILE A 209 -47.13 -35.49 -3.63
CA ILE A 209 -48.42 -35.41 -4.31
C ILE A 209 -49.48 -35.62 -3.23
N ARG A 210 -50.39 -34.64 -3.08
CA ARG A 210 -51.46 -34.61 -2.08
C ARG A 210 -52.74 -35.26 -2.63
#